data_AF-A0A453Q7H4-F1
#
_entry.id   AF-A0A453Q7H4-F1
#
_cell.length_a   1.000
_cell.length_b   1.000
_cell.length_c   1.000
_cell.angle_alpha   90.00
_cell.angle_beta   90.00
_cell.angle_gamma   90.00
#
_symmetry.space_group_name_H-M   'P 1'
#
loop_
_entity.id
_entity.type
_entity.pdbx_description
1 polymer ?
#
loop_
_entity_poly.entity_id
_entity_poly.type
_entity_poly.pdbx_seq_one_letter_code
_entity_poly.pdbx_strand_id
1 'polypeptide(L)'
;AAVVEIPAADAAVVRCALESARAFFRGRHAAYLYRAGRNLEDGELSPACMADAFRCLGKAARAALCAIARHLRLRTDVFNQLLDDTPLPVNEVSSSELLVAYTHEQLQSGQTLMGCPSRSSMPQVDRGFVTLVASDYPGIEVCDPNGHWYLADGVSGPNNLLLLTGRALSHVTAGLCPISQYRVTNENRASLTFRLVPHANAILDCSPILAAGHCIRRVYQPIPASQFMDDSYAEEHAVSSHLEEPSESQGNFVSDPSLRSVLSDPLS
;
A
#
# COMPACT_ATOMS: atom_id res chain seq x y z
N ALA A 1 2.11 -1.72 -11.97
CA ALA A 1 0.65 -1.83 -11.70
C ALA A 1 -0.06 -2.44 -12.90
N ALA A 2 -1.22 -3.06 -12.67
CA ALA A 2 -2.07 -3.58 -13.74
C ALA A 2 -3.54 -3.37 -13.36
N VAL A 3 -4.43 -3.38 -14.36
CA VAL A 3 -5.88 -3.41 -14.13
C VAL A 3 -6.37 -4.84 -14.24
N VAL A 4 -7.12 -5.30 -13.26
CA VAL A 4 -7.69 -6.65 -13.21
C VAL A 4 -9.21 -6.55 -13.24
N GLU A 5 -9.83 -7.25 -14.19
CA GLU A 5 -11.29 -7.36 -14.26
C GLU A 5 -11.76 -8.50 -13.36
N ILE A 6 -12.80 -8.24 -12.56
CA ILE A 6 -13.44 -9.24 -11.71
C ILE A 6 -14.83 -9.61 -12.24
N PRO A 7 -15.33 -10.83 -11.96
CA PRO A 7 -16.67 -11.26 -12.37
C PRO A 7 -17.76 -10.27 -11.89
N ALA A 8 -18.82 -10.11 -12.69
CA ALA A 8 -19.89 -9.16 -12.40
C ALA A 8 -20.54 -9.31 -11.01
N ALA A 9 -20.65 -10.56 -10.52
CA ALA A 9 -21.14 -10.83 -9.16
C ALA A 9 -20.18 -10.31 -8.08
N ASP A 10 -18.87 -10.55 -8.25
CA ASP A 10 -17.84 -10.06 -7.33
C ASP A 10 -17.76 -8.51 -7.40
N ALA A 11 -17.92 -7.91 -8.59
CA ALA A 11 -17.98 -6.47 -8.78
C ALA A 11 -19.19 -5.82 -8.10
N ALA A 12 -20.34 -6.48 -8.07
CA ALA A 12 -21.51 -6.00 -7.33
C ALA A 12 -21.24 -5.92 -5.82
N VAL A 13 -20.58 -6.93 -5.24
CA VAL A 13 -20.19 -6.94 -3.82
C VAL A 13 -19.26 -5.78 -3.51
N VAL A 14 -18.24 -5.56 -4.35
CA VAL A 14 -17.27 -4.45 -4.19
C VAL A 14 -17.98 -3.09 -4.25
N ARG A 15 -18.94 -2.90 -5.17
CA ARG A 15 -19.73 -1.66 -5.24
C ARG A 15 -20.60 -1.45 -4.00
N CYS A 16 -21.31 -2.48 -3.54
CA CYS A 16 -22.10 -2.40 -2.30
C CYS A 16 -21.23 -2.03 -1.09
N ALA A 17 -20.01 -2.56 -1.02
CA ALA A 17 -19.06 -2.22 0.03
C ALA A 17 -18.57 -0.76 -0.06
N LEU A 18 -18.30 -0.22 -1.26
CA LEU A 18 -17.96 1.19 -1.45
C LEU A 18 -19.11 2.13 -1.05
N GLU A 19 -20.34 1.82 -1.47
CA GLU A 19 -21.53 2.58 -1.10
C GLU A 19 -21.77 2.54 0.42
N SER A 20 -21.59 1.35 1.03
CA SER A 20 -21.68 1.22 2.48
C SER A 20 -20.60 2.02 3.20
N ALA A 21 -19.37 2.05 2.68
CA ALA A 21 -18.29 2.85 3.25
C ALA A 21 -18.65 4.35 3.24
N ARG A 22 -19.15 4.86 2.11
CA ARG A 22 -19.64 6.24 2.02
C ARG A 22 -20.75 6.53 3.02
N ALA A 23 -21.73 5.63 3.11
CA ALA A 23 -22.86 5.79 4.03
C ALA A 23 -22.41 5.78 5.49
N PHE A 24 -21.46 4.91 5.83
CA PHE A 24 -20.91 4.74 7.17
C PHE A 24 -20.10 5.97 7.61
N PHE A 25 -19.29 6.53 6.73
CA PHE A 25 -18.43 7.68 7.04
C PHE A 25 -19.05 9.05 6.73
N ARG A 26 -20.35 9.14 6.44
CA ARG A 26 -21.03 10.40 6.05
C ARG A 26 -20.58 11.59 6.89
N GLY A 27 -19.90 12.54 6.25
CA GLY A 27 -19.44 13.79 6.86
C GLY A 27 -18.20 13.68 7.74
N ARG A 28 -17.44 12.57 7.69
CA ARG A 28 -16.21 12.36 8.45
C ARG A 28 -15.11 11.82 7.55
N HIS A 29 -13.92 12.40 7.64
CA HIS A 29 -12.71 11.75 7.15
C HIS A 29 -12.38 10.62 8.12
N ALA A 30 -12.38 9.39 7.63
CA ALA A 30 -12.09 8.25 8.46
C ALA A 30 -11.66 7.04 7.64
N ALA A 31 -10.97 6.14 8.32
CA ALA A 31 -10.59 4.83 7.81
C ALA A 31 -11.00 3.75 8.81
N TYR A 32 -11.33 2.57 8.29
CA TYR A 32 -11.68 1.38 9.05
C TYR A 32 -10.88 0.19 8.52
N LEU A 33 -10.26 -0.56 9.42
CA LEU A 33 -9.46 -1.74 9.08
C LEU A 33 -10.27 -3.00 9.40
N TYR A 34 -10.63 -3.76 8.37
CA TYR A 34 -11.26 -5.06 8.50
C TYR A 34 -10.23 -6.19 8.38
N ARG A 35 -10.32 -7.18 9.29
CA ARG A 35 -9.59 -8.45 9.21
C ARG A 35 -10.54 -9.60 9.50
N ALA A 36 -10.54 -10.61 8.63
CA ALA A 36 -11.36 -11.80 8.84
C ALA A 36 -10.90 -12.56 10.10
N GLY A 37 -11.84 -13.08 10.87
CA GLY A 37 -11.57 -13.78 12.13
C GLY A 37 -11.37 -12.86 13.35
N ARG A 38 -11.23 -11.54 13.16
CA ARG A 38 -11.21 -10.57 14.28
C ARG A 38 -12.63 -10.41 14.82
N ASN A 39 -12.81 -10.62 16.12
CA ASN A 39 -14.04 -10.26 16.80
C ASN A 39 -14.13 -8.74 16.92
N LEU A 40 -15.29 -8.19 16.58
CA LEU A 40 -15.62 -6.80 16.88
C LEU A 40 -15.78 -6.68 18.40
N GLU A 41 -15.13 -5.69 19.00
CA GLU A 41 -15.35 -5.36 20.40
C GLU A 41 -16.81 -4.88 20.60
N ASP A 42 -17.36 -5.06 21.80
CA ASP A 42 -18.74 -4.65 22.09
C ASP A 42 -18.96 -3.17 21.76
N GLY A 43 -19.79 -2.90 20.75
CA GLY A 43 -20.13 -1.55 20.29
C GLY A 43 -19.31 -1.01 19.11
N GLU A 44 -18.31 -1.74 18.60
CA GLU A 44 -17.58 -1.36 17.38
C GLU A 44 -18.49 -1.61 16.15
N LEU A 45 -18.90 -0.54 15.47
CA LEU A 45 -19.67 -0.65 14.23
C LEU A 45 -18.71 -0.81 13.06
N SER A 46 -19.07 -1.67 12.11
CA SER A 46 -18.36 -1.83 10.85
C SER A 46 -19.25 -1.43 9.67
N PRO A 47 -18.67 -0.93 8.56
CA PRO A 47 -19.41 -0.83 7.32
C PRO A 47 -20.03 -2.19 6.94
N ALA A 48 -21.19 -2.18 6.29
CA ALA A 48 -21.80 -3.40 5.78
C ALA A 48 -20.98 -3.98 4.61
N CYS A 49 -21.20 -5.27 4.32
CA CYS A 49 -20.58 -5.99 3.20
C CYS A 49 -19.05 -6.20 3.30
N MET A 50 -18.39 -5.83 4.40
CA MET A 50 -16.92 -5.93 4.54
C MET A 50 -16.41 -7.38 4.45
N ALA A 51 -17.11 -8.31 5.09
CA ALA A 51 -16.76 -9.73 5.04
C ALA A 51 -16.84 -10.31 3.62
N ASP A 52 -17.88 -9.92 2.87
CA ASP A 52 -18.07 -10.39 1.49
C ASP A 52 -17.05 -9.75 0.55
N ALA A 53 -16.80 -8.44 0.69
CA ALA A 53 -15.77 -7.73 -0.05
C ALA A 53 -14.38 -8.33 0.21
N PHE A 54 -14.06 -8.62 1.48
CA PHE A 54 -12.81 -9.28 1.85
C PHE A 54 -12.66 -10.63 1.15
N ARG A 55 -13.72 -11.45 1.13
CA ARG A 55 -13.71 -12.75 0.45
C ARG A 55 -13.53 -12.62 -1.06
N CYS A 56 -14.28 -11.72 -1.70
CA CYS A 56 -14.21 -11.46 -3.14
C CYS A 56 -12.82 -10.95 -3.56
N LEU A 57 -12.28 -9.96 -2.85
CA LEU A 57 -10.94 -9.41 -3.12
C LEU A 57 -9.85 -10.43 -2.81
N GLY A 58 -9.97 -11.21 -1.74
CA GLY A 58 -9.05 -12.29 -1.42
C GLY A 58 -9.01 -13.40 -2.48
N LYS A 59 -10.15 -13.73 -3.10
CA LYS A 59 -10.21 -14.64 -4.25
C LYS A 59 -9.52 -14.05 -5.48
N ALA A 60 -9.80 -12.78 -5.80
CA ALA A 60 -9.17 -12.09 -6.92
C ALA A 60 -7.64 -11.98 -6.75
N ALA A 61 -7.17 -11.70 -5.53
CA ALA A 61 -5.75 -11.58 -5.21
C ALA A 61 -5.01 -12.92 -5.38
N ARG A 62 -5.61 -14.03 -4.91
CA ARG A 62 -5.06 -15.38 -5.12
C ARG A 62 -5.03 -15.75 -6.61
N ALA A 63 -6.05 -15.39 -7.38
CA ALA A 63 -6.06 -15.58 -8.83
C ALA A 63 -4.96 -14.77 -9.55
N ALA A 64 -4.73 -13.53 -9.11
CA ALA A 64 -3.62 -12.70 -9.60
C ALA A 64 -2.26 -13.33 -9.28
N LEU A 65 -2.06 -13.85 -8.07
CA LEU A 65 -0.84 -14.59 -7.72
C LEU A 65 -0.64 -15.85 -8.58
N CYS A 66 -1.71 -16.61 -8.84
CA CYS A 66 -1.65 -17.76 -9.75
C CYS A 66 -1.23 -17.33 -11.17
N ALA A 67 -1.70 -16.18 -11.64
CA ALA A 67 -1.32 -15.65 -12.94
C ALA A 67 0.16 -15.20 -12.98
N ILE A 68 0.62 -14.54 -11.93
CA ILE A 68 2.02 -14.14 -11.77
C ILE A 68 2.93 -15.38 -11.73
N ALA A 69 2.57 -16.40 -10.95
CA ALA A 69 3.32 -17.66 -10.88
C ALA A 69 3.50 -18.28 -12.28
N ARG A 70 2.42 -18.36 -13.08
CA ARG A 70 2.49 -18.85 -14.47
C ARG A 70 3.39 -17.99 -15.35
N HIS A 71 3.32 -16.67 -15.22
CA HIS A 71 4.18 -15.75 -15.97
C HIS A 71 5.66 -15.99 -15.67
N LEU A 72 5.99 -16.32 -14.41
CA LEU A 72 7.33 -16.68 -13.97
C LEU A 72 7.72 -18.14 -14.24
N ARG A 73 6.85 -18.92 -14.91
CA ARG A 73 6.99 -20.35 -15.21
C ARG A 73 7.07 -21.24 -13.97
N LEU A 74 6.36 -20.86 -12.91
CA LEU A 74 6.22 -21.62 -11.67
C LEU A 74 4.91 -22.44 -11.68
N ARG A 75 4.79 -23.37 -10.73
CA ARG A 75 3.50 -24.01 -10.42
C ARG A 75 2.50 -22.95 -9.97
N THR A 76 1.24 -23.08 -10.38
CA THR A 76 0.18 -22.09 -10.07
C THR A 76 -0.06 -21.89 -8.58
N ASP A 77 0.14 -22.93 -7.79
CA ASP A 77 -0.08 -23.01 -6.35
C ASP A 77 1.17 -22.72 -5.51
N VAL A 78 2.28 -22.32 -6.15
CA VAL A 78 3.59 -22.19 -5.49
C VAL A 78 3.56 -21.27 -4.27
N PHE A 79 2.72 -20.24 -4.28
CA PHE A 79 2.61 -19.28 -3.18
C PHE A 79 1.55 -19.65 -2.14
N ASN A 80 0.75 -20.70 -2.36
CA ASN A 80 -0.36 -21.04 -1.46
C ASN A 80 0.12 -21.37 -0.04
N GLN A 81 1.29 -22.01 0.08
CA GLN A 81 1.89 -22.35 1.39
C GLN A 81 2.32 -21.13 2.20
N LEU A 82 2.40 -19.96 1.57
CA LEU A 82 2.76 -18.69 2.21
C LEU A 82 1.52 -17.89 2.64
N LEU A 83 0.31 -18.34 2.30
CA LEU A 83 -0.94 -17.61 2.57
C LEU A 83 -1.75 -18.27 3.68
N ASP A 84 -2.63 -17.50 4.31
CA ASP A 84 -3.62 -18.05 5.24
C ASP A 84 -4.54 -19.07 4.53
N ASP A 85 -4.94 -20.11 5.27
CA ASP A 85 -5.88 -21.13 4.81
C ASP A 85 -7.23 -20.52 4.42
N THR A 86 -7.93 -21.18 3.48
CA THR A 86 -9.26 -20.77 3.04
C THR A 86 -10.18 -21.98 3.00
N PRO A 87 -11.13 -22.13 3.95
CA PRO A 87 -11.47 -21.18 5.02
C PRO A 87 -10.38 -21.08 6.11
N LEU A 88 -10.38 -19.96 6.85
CA LEU A 88 -9.49 -19.76 8.00
C LEU A 88 -9.80 -20.79 9.10
N PRO A 89 -8.80 -21.28 9.85
CA PRO A 89 -9.02 -22.11 11.01
C PRO A 89 -9.82 -21.40 12.09
N VAL A 90 -10.46 -22.18 12.97
CA VAL A 90 -11.29 -21.64 14.05
C VAL A 90 -10.41 -20.82 15.01
N ASN A 91 -10.88 -19.63 15.39
CA ASN A 91 -10.19 -18.67 16.28
C ASN A 91 -8.90 -18.07 15.71
N GLU A 92 -8.64 -18.23 14.41
CA GLU A 92 -7.54 -17.55 13.75
C GLU A 92 -7.99 -16.25 13.08
N VAL A 93 -7.11 -15.24 13.13
CA VAL A 93 -7.29 -13.96 12.46
C VAL A 93 -6.45 -13.98 11.20
N SER A 94 -7.06 -13.63 10.07
CA SER A 94 -6.36 -13.49 8.79
C SER A 94 -5.18 -12.53 8.90
N SER A 95 -4.05 -12.89 8.30
CA SER A 95 -2.87 -12.04 8.12
C SER A 95 -3.14 -10.94 7.10
N SER A 96 -3.97 -11.24 6.10
CA SER A 96 -4.42 -10.27 5.09
C SER A 96 -5.46 -9.30 5.66
N GLU A 97 -5.50 -8.09 5.08
CA GLU A 97 -6.26 -6.96 5.62
C GLU A 97 -7.06 -6.23 4.53
N LEU A 98 -8.20 -5.67 4.91
CA LEU A 98 -9.01 -4.78 4.06
C LEU A 98 -9.13 -3.42 4.75
N LEU A 99 -8.43 -2.43 4.20
CA LEU A 99 -8.57 -1.04 4.61
C LEU A 99 -9.70 -0.40 3.82
N VAL A 100 -10.62 0.24 4.52
CA VAL A 100 -11.70 1.03 3.94
C VAL A 100 -11.50 2.47 4.34
N ALA A 101 -11.39 3.35 3.36
CA ALA A 101 -11.17 4.77 3.60
C ALA A 101 -12.20 5.60 2.86
N TYR A 102 -12.67 6.66 3.52
CA TYR A 102 -13.42 7.73 2.91
C TYR A 102 -12.81 9.06 3.29
N THR A 103 -12.39 9.80 2.28
CA THR A 103 -11.89 11.16 2.42
C THR A 103 -12.84 12.10 1.67
N HIS A 104 -13.18 13.24 2.27
CA HIS A 104 -14.12 14.21 1.70
C HIS A 104 -13.71 15.63 2.07
N GLU A 105 -13.08 16.37 1.16
CA GLU A 105 -12.77 17.78 1.42
C GLU A 105 -14.05 18.58 1.66
N GLN A 106 -14.30 18.91 2.93
CA GLN A 106 -15.27 19.92 3.26
C GLN A 106 -14.61 21.27 3.00
N LEU A 107 -15.09 21.97 1.96
CA LEU A 107 -14.68 23.34 1.64
C LEU A 107 -15.00 24.27 2.83
N GLN A 108 -14.09 24.36 3.80
CA GLN A 108 -14.13 25.36 4.86
C GLN A 108 -12.99 26.35 4.65
N SER A 109 -13.36 27.47 4.06
CA SER A 109 -12.80 28.79 4.31
C SER A 109 -12.09 28.87 5.67
N GLY A 110 -10.76 29.03 5.63
CA GLY A 110 -9.98 29.74 6.63
C GLY A 110 -10.00 29.20 8.06
N GLN A 111 -9.45 28.00 8.29
CA GLN A 111 -8.65 27.65 9.48
C GLN A 111 -8.18 26.20 9.34
N THR A 112 -6.91 26.03 8.96
CA THR A 112 -6.21 24.76 8.98
C THR A 112 -6.08 24.27 10.42
N LEU A 113 -6.89 23.28 10.80
CA LEU A 113 -6.71 22.54 12.04
C LEU A 113 -5.50 21.61 11.88
N MET A 114 -4.40 22.06 12.46
CA MET A 114 -3.11 21.38 12.63
C MET A 114 -3.32 20.00 13.29
N GLY A 115 -2.86 18.91 12.66
CA GLY A 115 -2.83 17.60 13.33
C GLY A 115 -2.72 16.33 12.49
N CYS A 116 -2.79 16.38 11.14
CA CYS A 116 -2.43 15.22 10.31
C CYS A 116 -1.82 15.70 8.99
N PRO A 117 -0.52 15.49 8.74
CA PRO A 117 0.06 15.75 7.43
C PRO A 117 -0.62 14.81 6.43
N SER A 118 -1.18 15.38 5.37
CA SER A 118 -1.76 14.60 4.28
C SER A 118 -0.64 13.79 3.62
N ARG A 119 -0.48 12.51 4.02
CA ARG A 119 0.44 11.52 3.39
C ARG A 119 0.12 11.25 1.91
N SER A 120 -0.88 11.94 1.37
CA SER A 120 -1.47 11.76 0.04
C SER A 120 -0.45 11.87 -1.09
N SER A 121 0.47 12.85 -1.02
CA SER A 121 1.44 13.11 -2.09
C SER A 121 2.72 12.27 -2.03
N MET A 122 2.97 11.56 -0.92
CA MET A 122 4.22 10.84 -0.72
C MET A 122 4.18 9.46 -1.39
N PRO A 123 5.26 9.04 -2.07
CA PRO A 123 5.36 7.70 -2.64
C PRO A 123 5.23 6.62 -1.56
N GLN A 124 4.29 5.70 -1.77
CA GLN A 124 4.02 4.56 -0.91
C GLN A 124 4.40 3.26 -1.62
N VAL A 125 4.74 2.27 -0.81
CA VAL A 125 5.06 0.91 -1.24
C VAL A 125 4.36 -0.08 -0.33
N ASP A 126 3.66 -1.06 -0.91
CA ASP A 126 3.06 -2.13 -0.13
C ASP A 126 4.09 -3.17 0.33
N ARG A 127 3.83 -3.78 1.48
CA ARG A 127 4.74 -4.73 2.12
C ARG A 127 4.38 -6.18 1.84
N GLY A 128 3.10 -6.47 1.57
CA GLY A 128 2.60 -7.81 1.31
C GLY A 128 2.97 -8.31 -0.09
N PHE A 129 2.21 -9.28 -0.57
CA PHE A 129 2.39 -9.84 -1.90
C PHE A 129 1.78 -8.94 -2.97
N VAL A 130 0.47 -8.72 -2.87
CA VAL A 130 -0.29 -7.92 -3.82
C VAL A 130 -1.33 -7.09 -3.10
N THR A 131 -1.62 -5.92 -3.67
CA THR A 131 -2.65 -5.01 -3.18
C THR A 131 -3.65 -4.75 -4.28
N LEU A 132 -4.92 -4.97 -3.96
CA LEU A 132 -6.05 -4.67 -4.83
C LEU A 132 -6.73 -3.42 -4.32
N VAL A 133 -6.89 -2.43 -5.20
CA VAL A 133 -7.59 -1.19 -4.88
C VAL A 133 -8.83 -1.07 -5.75
N ALA A 134 -9.98 -0.90 -5.10
CA ALA A 134 -11.22 -0.46 -5.71
C ALA A 134 -11.53 0.96 -5.22
N SER A 135 -11.95 1.84 -6.11
CA SER A 135 -12.39 3.19 -5.75
C SER A 135 -13.49 3.64 -6.68
N ASP A 136 -14.30 4.57 -6.21
CA ASP A 136 -15.40 5.15 -6.98
C ASP A 136 -14.99 6.36 -7.83
N TYR A 137 -13.88 7.00 -7.50
CA TYR A 137 -13.25 8.05 -8.29
C TYR A 137 -11.77 7.75 -8.50
N PRO A 138 -11.20 8.10 -9.66
CA PRO A 138 -9.79 7.93 -9.91
C PRO A 138 -8.96 8.89 -9.03
N GLY A 139 -7.73 8.50 -8.76
CA GLY A 139 -6.80 9.28 -7.95
C GLY A 139 -5.57 8.54 -7.48
N ILE A 140 -5.22 7.41 -8.09
CA ILE A 140 -4.02 6.66 -7.76
C ILE A 140 -3.04 6.82 -8.90
N GLU A 141 -1.91 7.45 -8.59
CA GLU A 141 -0.79 7.50 -9.51
C GLU A 141 0.22 6.43 -9.17
N VAL A 142 0.84 5.86 -10.20
CA VAL A 142 1.90 4.86 -10.08
C VAL A 142 3.14 5.36 -10.80
N CYS A 143 4.30 5.11 -10.20
CA CYS A 143 5.59 5.44 -10.80
C CYS A 143 5.97 4.35 -11.83
N ASP A 144 6.31 4.78 -13.05
CA ASP A 144 6.88 3.90 -14.07
C ASP A 144 8.38 3.63 -13.81
N PRO A 145 9.01 2.68 -14.52
CA PRO A 145 10.44 2.40 -14.36
C PRO A 145 11.38 3.57 -14.72
N ASN A 146 10.89 4.59 -15.43
CA ASN A 146 11.64 5.79 -15.78
C ASN A 146 11.52 6.89 -14.71
N GLY A 147 10.73 6.67 -13.65
CA GLY A 147 10.46 7.65 -12.60
C GLY A 147 9.27 8.58 -12.87
N HIS A 148 8.49 8.34 -13.92
CA HIS A 148 7.32 9.15 -14.26
C HIS A 148 6.07 8.64 -13.56
N TRP A 149 5.30 9.57 -13.01
CA TRP A 149 4.00 9.29 -12.40
C TRP A 149 2.90 9.33 -13.47
N TYR A 150 2.05 8.30 -13.50
CA TYR A 150 0.86 8.26 -14.35
C TYR A 150 -0.37 7.83 -13.55
N LEU A 151 -1.54 8.35 -13.93
CA LEU A 151 -2.82 7.97 -13.33
C LEU A 151 -3.16 6.52 -13.72
N ALA A 152 -3.15 5.61 -12.75
CA ALA A 152 -3.26 4.18 -12.98
C ALA A 152 -4.70 3.65 -12.90
N ASP A 153 -5.59 4.35 -12.19
CA ASP A 153 -7.01 4.01 -12.03
C ASP A 153 -7.94 4.88 -12.91
N GLY A 154 -7.39 5.74 -13.76
CA GLY A 154 -8.15 6.66 -14.62
C GLY A 154 -9.05 6.01 -15.67
N VAL A 155 -8.78 4.74 -16.02
CA VAL A 155 -9.53 3.96 -17.03
C VAL A 155 -10.37 2.85 -16.39
N SER A 156 -10.51 2.87 -15.07
CA SER A 156 -11.16 1.80 -14.31
C SER A 156 -12.68 1.82 -14.53
N GLY A 157 -13.21 0.81 -15.23
CA GLY A 157 -14.65 0.55 -15.28
C GLY A 157 -15.17 0.01 -13.94
N PRO A 158 -16.49 -0.15 -13.78
CA PRO A 158 -17.11 -0.57 -12.51
C PRO A 158 -16.72 -1.97 -12.02
N ASN A 159 -16.06 -2.77 -12.88
CA ASN A 159 -15.62 -4.14 -12.58
C ASN A 159 -14.09 -4.27 -12.51
N ASN A 160 -13.38 -3.15 -12.52
CA ASN A 160 -11.92 -3.13 -12.59
C ASN A 160 -11.32 -2.83 -11.21
N LEU A 161 -10.27 -3.56 -10.88
CA LEU A 161 -9.43 -3.36 -9.70
C LEU A 161 -8.04 -2.93 -10.14
N LEU A 162 -7.44 -2.00 -9.43
CA LEU A 162 -6.01 -1.71 -9.58
C LEU A 162 -5.21 -2.75 -8.79
N LEU A 163 -4.31 -3.47 -9.46
CA LEU A 163 -3.37 -4.42 -8.89
C LEU A 163 -1.99 -3.77 -8.74
N LEU A 164 -1.49 -3.77 -7.52
CA LEU A 164 -0.15 -3.33 -7.13
C LEU A 164 0.64 -4.51 -6.56
N THR A 165 1.94 -4.51 -6.80
CA THR A 165 2.88 -5.54 -6.33
C THR A 165 3.67 -5.02 -5.12
N GLY A 166 3.76 -5.83 -4.07
CA GLY A 166 4.41 -5.46 -2.82
C GLY A 166 5.80 -6.05 -2.62
N ARG A 167 6.43 -5.68 -1.50
CA ARG A 167 7.80 -6.08 -1.12
C ARG A 167 7.93 -7.59 -0.92
N ALA A 168 6.99 -8.25 -0.23
CA ALA A 168 7.09 -9.69 -0.01
C ALA A 168 7.06 -10.47 -1.33
N LEU A 169 6.28 -10.02 -2.32
CA LEU A 169 6.26 -10.65 -3.64
C LEU A 169 7.58 -10.43 -4.38
N SER A 170 8.12 -9.21 -4.36
CA SER A 170 9.43 -8.93 -4.92
C SER A 170 10.51 -9.81 -4.28
N HIS A 171 10.45 -10.02 -2.95
CA HIS A 171 11.39 -10.87 -2.23
C HIS A 171 11.30 -12.33 -2.69
N VAL A 172 10.13 -12.98 -2.60
CA VAL A 172 9.98 -14.41 -2.95
C VAL A 172 10.15 -14.69 -4.45
N THR A 173 10.11 -13.65 -5.28
CA THR A 173 10.38 -13.73 -6.72
C THR A 173 11.80 -13.32 -7.08
N ALA A 174 12.69 -13.12 -6.10
CA ALA A 174 14.06 -12.66 -6.29
C ALA A 174 14.19 -11.37 -7.15
N GLY A 175 13.21 -10.47 -7.03
CA GLY A 175 13.13 -9.21 -7.75
C GLY A 175 12.53 -9.30 -9.15
N LEU A 176 12.10 -10.48 -9.61
CA LEU A 176 11.47 -10.65 -10.92
C LEU A 176 10.11 -9.94 -11.01
N CYS A 177 9.38 -9.83 -9.90
CA CYS A 177 8.22 -8.96 -9.79
C CYS A 177 8.63 -7.63 -9.12
N PRO A 178 8.77 -6.53 -9.88
CA PRO A 178 9.15 -5.25 -9.32
C PRO A 178 8.08 -4.73 -8.37
N ILE A 179 8.52 -3.95 -7.38
CA ILE A 179 7.65 -3.31 -6.41
C ILE A 179 6.93 -2.14 -7.08
N SER A 180 5.62 -2.02 -6.87
CA SER A 180 4.86 -0.87 -7.33
C SER A 180 4.98 0.29 -6.33
N GLN A 181 5.48 1.44 -6.79
CA GLN A 181 5.41 2.70 -6.05
C GLN A 181 4.15 3.46 -6.49
N TYR A 182 3.32 3.87 -5.53
CA TYR A 182 2.06 4.55 -5.81
C TYR A 182 1.83 5.73 -4.85
N ARG A 183 0.98 6.68 -5.22
CA ARG A 183 0.53 7.78 -4.35
C ARG A 183 -0.93 8.09 -4.61
N VAL A 184 -1.59 8.75 -3.66
CA VAL A 184 -3.00 9.13 -3.78
C VAL A 184 -3.11 10.63 -4.01
N THR A 185 -3.56 11.04 -5.18
CA THR A 185 -3.69 12.45 -5.54
C THR A 185 -5.09 13.01 -5.34
N ASN A 186 -6.11 12.15 -5.30
CA ASN A 186 -7.49 12.55 -5.04
C ASN A 186 -7.97 11.98 -3.70
N GLU A 187 -8.23 12.90 -2.77
CA GLU A 187 -8.68 12.64 -1.41
C GLU A 187 -10.19 12.89 -1.23
N ASN A 188 -10.97 12.90 -2.31
CA ASN A 188 -12.44 12.96 -2.22
C ASN A 188 -13.08 11.68 -2.77
N ARG A 189 -12.66 10.53 -2.24
CA ARG A 189 -13.06 9.21 -2.77
C ARG A 189 -13.30 8.19 -1.66
N ALA A 190 -14.19 7.24 -1.92
CA ALA A 190 -14.24 6.03 -1.12
C ALA A 190 -13.33 4.99 -1.77
N SER A 191 -12.58 4.27 -0.94
CA SER A 191 -11.69 3.22 -1.43
C SER A 191 -11.70 2.00 -0.54
N LEU A 192 -11.53 0.86 -1.19
CA LEU A 192 -11.29 -0.44 -0.60
C LEU A 192 -9.89 -0.87 -1.03
N THR A 193 -9.01 -1.08 -0.07
CA THR A 193 -7.62 -1.49 -0.30
C THR A 193 -7.41 -2.83 0.41
N PHE A 194 -7.44 -3.91 -0.37
CA PHE A 194 -7.17 -5.25 0.12
C PHE A 194 -5.68 -5.58 -0.05
N ARG A 195 -5.02 -5.95 1.04
CA ARG A 195 -3.61 -6.35 1.06
C ARG A 195 -3.51 -7.84 1.33
N LEU A 196 -2.98 -8.59 0.37
CA LEU A 196 -2.67 -10.00 0.54
C LEU A 196 -1.29 -10.13 1.20
N VAL A 197 -1.26 -10.62 2.43
CA VAL A 197 -0.05 -10.68 3.27
C VAL A 197 0.32 -12.14 3.51
N PRO A 198 1.62 -12.50 3.57
CA PRO A 198 2.02 -13.83 4.01
C PRO A 198 1.53 -14.13 5.43
N HIS A 199 1.22 -15.40 5.71
CA HIS A 199 0.93 -15.81 7.09
C HIS A 199 2.19 -15.73 7.96
N ALA A 200 2.01 -15.42 9.25
CA ALA A 200 3.12 -15.08 10.15
C ALA A 200 4.17 -16.19 10.32
N ASN A 201 3.76 -17.45 10.14
CA ASN A 201 4.64 -18.62 10.31
C ASN A 201 5.33 -19.03 8.99
N ALA A 202 5.08 -18.32 7.89
CA ALA A 202 5.69 -18.63 6.61
C ALA A 202 7.17 -18.28 6.60
N ILE A 203 7.95 -19.00 5.77
CA ILE A 203 9.31 -18.62 5.43
C ILE A 203 9.29 -18.09 4.00
N LEU A 204 9.71 -16.84 3.82
CA LEU A 204 9.83 -16.21 2.52
C LEU A 204 11.16 -16.64 1.88
N ASP A 205 11.10 -17.69 1.06
CA ASP A 205 12.25 -18.21 0.33
C ASP A 205 12.08 -18.13 -1.20
N CYS A 206 13.21 -18.11 -1.89
CA CYS A 206 13.27 -18.09 -3.36
C CYS A 206 13.52 -19.48 -3.96
N SER A 207 13.36 -20.56 -3.19
CA SER A 207 13.63 -21.92 -3.67
C SER A 207 12.82 -22.28 -4.92
N PRO A 208 11.55 -21.87 -5.10
CA PRO A 208 10.82 -22.17 -6.32
C PRO A 208 11.36 -21.41 -7.54
N ILE A 209 11.89 -20.20 -7.32
CA ILE A 209 12.51 -19.38 -8.36
C ILE A 209 13.82 -20.03 -8.83
N LEU A 210 14.62 -20.53 -7.89
CA LEU A 210 15.85 -21.27 -8.19
C LEU A 210 15.56 -22.54 -8.97
N ALA A 211 14.54 -23.29 -8.53
CA ALA A 211 14.13 -24.55 -9.17
C ALA A 211 13.62 -24.33 -10.60
N ALA A 212 13.06 -23.17 -10.89
CA ALA A 212 12.67 -22.76 -12.25
C ALA A 212 13.84 -22.28 -13.13
N GLY A 213 15.07 -22.29 -12.60
CA GLY A 213 16.30 -21.96 -13.33
C GLY A 213 16.67 -20.48 -13.33
N HIS A 214 16.04 -19.66 -12.49
CA HIS A 214 16.37 -18.23 -12.38
C HIS A 214 17.59 -18.02 -11.47
N CYS A 215 18.42 -17.03 -11.82
CA CYS A 215 19.57 -16.64 -11.01
C CYS A 215 19.14 -15.77 -9.83
N ILE A 216 19.48 -16.19 -8.60
CA ILE A 216 19.13 -15.45 -7.39
C ILE A 216 20.35 -14.72 -6.84
N ARG A 217 20.21 -13.42 -6.61
CA ARG A 217 21.24 -12.61 -5.94
C ARG A 217 21.31 -12.97 -4.46
N ARG A 218 22.51 -12.89 -3.86
CA ARG A 218 22.74 -13.21 -2.43
C ARG A 218 21.88 -12.42 -1.45
N VAL A 219 21.33 -11.27 -1.85
CA VAL A 219 20.45 -10.44 -1.02
C VAL A 219 19.12 -11.11 -0.69
N TYR A 220 18.66 -12.06 -1.49
CA TYR A 220 17.38 -12.76 -1.28
C TYR A 220 17.61 -14.06 -0.49
N GLN A 221 17.96 -13.93 0.80
CA GLN A 221 18.03 -15.07 1.70
C GLN A 221 16.64 -15.43 2.27
N PRO A 222 16.41 -16.69 2.64
CA PRO A 222 15.21 -17.08 3.37
C PRO A 222 15.05 -16.25 4.65
N ILE A 223 13.85 -15.73 4.89
CA ILE A 223 13.53 -14.91 6.06
C ILE A 223 12.13 -15.26 6.59
N PRO A 224 11.91 -15.35 7.91
CA PRO A 224 10.56 -15.51 8.46
C PRO A 224 9.66 -14.36 8.03
N ALA A 225 8.41 -14.67 7.65
CA ALA A 225 7.46 -13.66 7.20
C ALA A 225 7.15 -12.62 8.29
N SER A 226 7.01 -13.06 9.55
CA SER A 226 6.85 -12.15 10.70
C SER A 226 7.98 -11.11 10.77
N GLN A 227 9.23 -11.57 10.77
CA GLN A 227 10.40 -10.71 10.79
C GLN A 227 10.42 -9.75 9.59
N PHE A 228 10.19 -10.27 8.38
CA PHE A 228 10.18 -9.45 7.17
C PHE A 228 9.12 -8.34 7.21
N MET A 229 7.93 -8.65 7.73
CA MET A 229 6.83 -7.70 7.84
C MET A 229 7.11 -6.62 8.90
N ASP A 230 7.77 -6.98 10.00
CA ASP A 230 8.19 -6.05 11.07
C ASP A 230 9.32 -5.11 10.59
N ASP A 231 10.34 -5.64 9.91
CA ASP A 231 11.43 -4.85 9.33
C ASP A 231 10.88 -3.87 8.28
N SER A 232 9.98 -4.34 7.42
CA SER A 232 9.26 -3.49 6.46
C SER A 232 8.37 -2.44 7.15
N TYR A 233 7.93 -2.70 8.39
CA TYR A 233 7.21 -1.73 9.22
C TYR A 233 8.09 -0.61 9.71
N ALA A 234 9.27 -0.94 10.22
CA ALA A 234 10.24 0.04 10.65
C ALA A 234 10.71 0.93 9.48
N GLU A 235 10.94 0.37 8.29
CA GLU A 235 11.37 1.14 7.11
C GLU A 235 10.35 2.20 6.67
N GLU A 236 9.05 1.88 6.64
CA GLU A 236 8.02 2.85 6.25
C GLU A 236 7.92 4.03 7.24
N HIS A 237 8.08 3.74 8.54
CA HIS A 237 8.00 4.76 9.58
C HIS A 237 9.27 5.58 9.68
N ALA A 238 10.46 4.99 9.49
CA ALA A 238 11.73 5.72 9.46
C ALA A 238 11.79 6.75 8.33
N VAL A 239 11.25 6.43 7.14
CA VAL A 239 11.14 7.38 6.02
C VAL A 239 10.14 8.51 6.35
N SER A 240 9.15 8.25 7.19
CA SER A 240 8.17 9.27 7.62
C SER A 240 8.76 10.20 8.69
N SER A 241 9.55 9.69 9.65
CA SER A 241 10.16 10.50 10.72
C SER A 241 11.40 11.30 10.30
N HIS A 242 12.15 10.87 9.28
CA HIS A 242 13.25 11.67 8.72
C HIS A 242 12.82 12.98 8.03
N LEU A 243 11.53 13.18 7.80
CA LEU A 243 10.96 14.41 7.26
C LEU A 243 10.30 15.31 8.33
N GLU A 244 10.21 14.84 9.58
CA GLU A 244 9.65 15.59 10.70
C GLU A 244 10.70 16.20 11.63
N GLU A 245 12.00 15.94 11.44
CA GLU A 245 13.01 16.75 12.09
C GLU A 245 13.06 18.13 11.41
N PRO A 246 12.76 19.24 12.12
CA PRO A 246 13.29 20.50 11.67
C PRO A 246 14.80 20.32 11.67
N SER A 247 15.43 20.52 10.53
CA SER A 247 16.85 20.82 10.51
C SER A 247 17.05 22.04 11.41
N GLU A 248 17.30 21.82 12.69
CA GLU A 248 17.97 22.78 13.54
C GLU A 248 19.35 22.94 12.93
N SER A 249 19.43 23.84 11.95
CA SER A 249 20.67 24.49 11.58
C SER A 249 21.14 25.20 12.84
N GLN A 250 21.88 24.49 13.69
CA GLN A 250 22.69 25.09 14.72
C GLN A 250 23.58 26.09 14.02
N GLY A 251 23.27 27.36 14.25
CA GLY A 251 24.02 28.49 13.76
C GLY A 251 25.45 28.40 14.27
N ASN A 252 26.37 28.07 13.37
CA ASN A 252 27.72 28.56 13.46
C ASN A 252 27.78 29.85 12.65
N PHE A 253 27.60 30.97 13.34
CA PHE A 253 28.11 32.27 12.90
C PHE A 253 29.63 32.14 12.76
N VAL A 254 30.09 31.79 11.57
CA VAL A 254 31.45 32.13 11.13
C VAL A 254 31.30 33.43 10.35
N SER A 255 31.67 34.52 11.03
CA SER A 255 31.75 35.86 10.49
C SER A 255 32.73 35.88 9.32
N ASP A 256 32.23 35.90 8.09
CA ASP A 256 33.04 36.24 6.92
C ASP A 256 32.70 37.67 6.48
N PRO A 257 33.70 38.57 6.33
CA PRO A 257 33.48 40.00 6.21
C PRO A 257 32.89 40.35 4.85
N SER A 258 31.91 41.27 4.87
CA SER A 258 31.26 41.80 3.68
C SER A 258 32.26 42.36 2.68
N LEU A 259 32.12 41.98 1.40
CA LEU A 259 32.79 42.55 0.23
C LEU A 259 32.30 43.98 -0.05
N ARG A 260 32.55 44.89 0.90
CA ARG A 260 32.55 46.35 0.68
C ARG A 260 33.97 46.84 0.91
N SER A 261 34.70 46.84 -0.20
CA SER A 261 35.54 47.96 -0.60
C SER A 261 36.11 48.77 0.56
N VAL A 262 37.22 48.26 1.08
CA VAL A 262 38.32 49.04 1.65
C VAL A 262 38.73 50.08 0.60
N LEU A 263 38.06 51.23 0.63
CA LEU A 263 38.43 52.45 -0.08
C LEU A 263 38.21 53.61 0.87
N SER A 264 39.20 53.82 1.74
CA SER A 264 39.50 55.12 2.32
C SER A 264 40.71 54.94 3.24
N ASP A 265 41.90 55.20 2.69
CA ASP A 265 42.96 55.82 3.48
C ASP A 265 43.52 57.01 2.66
N PRO A 266 43.70 58.20 3.27
CA PRO A 266 44.02 59.43 2.55
C PRO A 266 45.50 59.78 2.66
N LEU A 267 46.16 60.22 1.58
CA LEU A 267 47.33 61.11 1.66
C LEU A 267 47.48 61.95 0.38
N SER A 268 47.52 63.27 0.58
CA SER A 268 47.80 64.40 -0.34
C SER A 268 46.64 64.98 -1.13
#